data_AF-A0A4V1V5S4-F1
#
_entry.id   AF-A0A4V1V5S4-F1
#
_cell.length_a   1.000
_cell.length_b   1.000
_cell.length_c   1.000
_cell.angle_alpha   90.00
_cell.angle_beta   90.00
_cell.angle_gamma   90.00
#
_symmetry.space_group_name_H-M   'P 1'
#
loop_
_entity.id
_entity.type
_entity.pdbx_description
1 polymer ?
#
loop_
_entity_poly.entity_id
_entity_poly.type
_entity_poly.pdbx_seq_one_letter_code
_entity_poly.pdbx_strand_id
1 'polypeptide(L)'
;MLSKNLFGAVAALAFTVTAANAQVVVSSKIDTEGGLLGNIISQVLQANGIAVTEKIQLGGTPVVREAITAGQIDIYPEYTGNAAFFFNKADDPLWNDAAKAYEEAKKLDYDANKIVWLSPAPANNTWA
;
A
#
# COMPACT_ATOMS: atom_id res chain seq x y z
N MET A 1 -41.83 54.60 -11.85
CA MET A 1 -41.08 53.54 -12.56
C MET A 1 -39.90 53.14 -11.70
N LEU A 2 -39.98 51.99 -11.00
CA LEU A 2 -38.90 51.48 -10.15
C LEU A 2 -37.84 50.81 -11.04
N SER A 3 -36.62 51.35 -11.06
CA SER A 3 -35.47 50.75 -11.72
C SER A 3 -34.91 49.60 -10.87
N LYS A 4 -35.22 48.37 -11.27
CA LYS A 4 -34.52 47.14 -10.88
C LYS A 4 -33.13 47.13 -11.52
N ASN A 5 -32.06 47.32 -10.75
CA ASN A 5 -30.72 46.88 -11.16
C ASN A 5 -30.14 46.02 -10.03
N LEU A 6 -30.43 44.73 -10.12
CA LEU A 6 -30.01 43.68 -9.23
C LEU A 6 -28.81 42.96 -9.87
N PHE A 7 -27.68 42.99 -9.16
CA PHE A 7 -26.63 41.97 -9.12
C PHE A 7 -25.72 41.83 -10.34
N GLY A 8 -24.48 42.29 -10.16
CA GLY A 8 -23.38 42.02 -11.07
C GLY A 8 -22.04 42.22 -10.36
N ALA A 9 -21.69 41.31 -9.46
CA ALA A 9 -20.31 41.18 -8.97
C ALA A 9 -20.01 39.69 -8.81
N VAL A 10 -19.52 39.11 -9.91
CA VAL A 10 -18.89 37.79 -9.94
C VAL A 10 -17.62 37.88 -9.09
N ALA A 11 -17.69 37.42 -7.84
CA ALA A 11 -16.50 37.18 -7.05
C ALA A 11 -15.89 35.86 -7.52
N ALA A 12 -14.81 35.96 -8.29
CA ALA A 12 -14.03 34.82 -8.74
C ALA A 12 -13.49 34.04 -7.53
N LEU A 13 -14.06 32.85 -7.30
CA LEU A 13 -13.50 31.88 -6.36
C LEU A 13 -12.23 31.32 -6.99
N ALA A 14 -11.07 31.90 -6.66
CA ALA A 14 -9.79 31.31 -6.99
C ALA A 14 -9.64 30.02 -6.17
N PHE A 15 -10.00 28.88 -6.77
CA PHE A 15 -9.59 27.58 -6.27
C PHE A 15 -8.07 27.48 -6.44
N THR A 16 -7.32 27.91 -5.42
CA THR A 16 -5.95 27.45 -5.26
C THR A 16 -6.01 25.95 -5.01
N VAL A 17 -5.80 25.17 -6.06
CA VAL A 17 -5.52 23.74 -5.93
C VAL A 17 -4.16 23.66 -5.24
N THR A 18 -4.16 23.64 -3.91
CA THR A 18 -3.01 23.12 -3.19
C THR A 18 -2.91 21.67 -3.61
N ALA A 19 -1.82 21.32 -4.31
CA ALA A 19 -1.47 19.93 -4.51
C ALA A 19 -1.25 19.34 -3.11
N ALA A 20 -2.29 18.71 -2.56
CA ALA A 20 -2.16 17.91 -1.36
C ALA A 20 -1.16 16.81 -1.70
N ASN A 21 0.09 16.98 -1.26
CA ASN A 21 1.07 15.91 -1.26
C ASN A 21 0.57 14.90 -0.22
N ALA A 22 -0.30 13.99 -0.65
CA ALA A 22 -0.74 12.88 0.18
C ALA A 22 0.50 12.08 0.57
N GLN A 23 0.77 12.05 1.88
CA GLN A 23 1.95 11.41 2.45
C GLN A 23 1.79 9.89 2.36
N VAL A 24 2.82 9.19 1.85
CA VAL A 24 2.78 7.73 1.70
C VAL A 24 2.76 7.07 3.08
N VAL A 25 1.77 6.24 3.36
CA VAL A 25 1.64 5.54 4.64
C VAL A 25 2.38 4.20 4.56
N VAL A 26 3.56 4.15 5.17
CA VAL A 26 4.40 2.93 5.23
C VAL A 26 4.03 2.11 6.46
N SER A 27 3.80 0.82 6.28
CA SER A 27 3.46 -0.10 7.37
C SER A 27 4.29 -1.38 7.34
N SER A 28 4.05 -2.25 8.32
CA SER A 28 4.63 -3.59 8.39
C SER A 28 3.85 -4.48 9.35
N LYS A 29 4.19 -5.77 9.34
CA LYS A 29 3.79 -6.71 10.38
C LYS A 29 4.51 -6.40 11.69
N ILE A 30 3.92 -6.87 12.81
CA ILE A 30 4.35 -6.62 14.20
C ILE A 30 5.63 -7.38 14.60
N ASP A 31 6.08 -8.34 13.81
CA ASP A 31 7.30 -9.10 14.06
C ASP A 31 8.59 -8.27 13.85
N THR A 32 9.72 -8.83 14.29
CA THR A 32 11.03 -8.16 14.19
C THR A 32 11.42 -7.87 12.74
N GLU A 33 11.20 -8.82 11.83
CA GLU A 33 11.49 -8.61 10.40
C GLU A 33 10.57 -7.56 9.79
N GLY A 34 9.28 -7.55 10.15
CA GLY A 34 8.36 -6.48 9.77
C GLY A 34 8.87 -5.10 10.20
N GLY A 35 9.27 -4.95 11.46
CA GLY A 35 9.86 -3.71 11.97
C GLY A 35 11.12 -3.28 11.19
N LEU A 36 12.02 -4.23 10.90
CA LEU A 36 13.23 -3.97 10.10
C LEU A 36 12.90 -3.52 8.68
N LEU A 37 12.13 -4.31 7.94
CA LEU A 37 11.82 -4.08 6.52
C LEU A 37 10.92 -2.83 6.33
N GLY A 38 9.97 -2.59 7.24
CA GLY A 38 9.16 -1.37 7.23
C GLY A 38 10.00 -0.10 7.39
N ASN A 39 10.98 -0.12 8.30
CA ASN A 39 11.91 0.99 8.48
C ASN A 39 12.83 1.19 7.26
N ILE A 40 13.27 0.12 6.61
CA ILE A 40 14.06 0.21 5.37
C ILE A 40 13.26 0.92 4.28
N ILE A 41 12.01 0.50 4.05
CA ILE A 41 11.12 1.14 3.05
C ILE A 41 10.93 2.62 3.37
N SER A 42 10.63 2.95 4.63
CA SER A 42 10.45 4.33 5.07
C SER A 42 11.68 5.19 4.78
N GLN A 43 12.87 4.72 5.19
CA GLN A 43 14.13 5.44 4.98
C GLN A 43 14.46 5.64 3.50
N VAL A 44 14.22 4.64 2.65
CA VAL A 44 14.46 4.76 1.20
C VAL A 44 13.53 5.81 0.58
N LEU A 45 12.24 5.82 0.94
CA LEU A 45 11.30 6.82 0.43
C LEU A 45 11.68 8.23 0.88
N GLN A 46 11.96 8.41 2.17
CA GLN A 46 12.36 9.70 2.73
C GLN A 46 13.68 10.22 2.13
N ALA A 47 14.67 9.35 1.92
CA ALA A 47 15.94 9.70 1.29
C ALA A 47 15.77 10.20 -0.17
N ASN A 48 14.64 9.88 -0.80
CA ASN A 48 14.29 10.33 -2.15
C ASN A 48 13.24 11.45 -2.16
N GLY A 49 13.03 12.13 -1.03
CA GLY A 49 12.15 13.29 -0.92
C GLY A 49 10.66 12.95 -0.92
N ILE A 50 10.29 11.68 -0.74
CA ILE A 50 8.88 11.26 -0.61
C ILE A 50 8.50 11.35 0.86
N ALA A 51 7.49 12.16 1.17
CA ALA A 51 6.97 12.27 2.52
C ALA A 51 6.29 10.97 2.96
N VAL A 52 6.62 10.48 4.16
CA VAL A 52 6.12 9.19 4.70
C VAL A 52 5.46 9.35 6.06
N THR A 53 4.28 8.76 6.24
CA THR A 53 3.64 8.53 7.54
C THR A 53 3.94 7.09 7.95
N GLU A 54 4.61 6.90 9.08
CA GLU A 54 4.97 5.57 9.55
C GLU A 54 3.83 4.97 10.40
N LYS A 55 3.37 3.79 10.00
CA LYS A 55 2.50 2.88 10.77
C LYS A 55 3.17 1.50 10.86
N ILE A 56 4.45 1.50 11.23
CA ILE A 56 5.28 0.30 11.33
C ILE A 56 4.80 -0.58 12.49
N GLN A 57 4.91 -1.90 12.33
CA GLN A 57 4.48 -2.92 13.29
C GLN A 57 2.98 -2.81 13.68
N LEU A 58 2.13 -2.59 12.68
CA LEU A 58 0.69 -2.35 12.87
C LEU A 58 -0.06 -3.55 13.47
N GLY A 59 0.32 -4.77 13.09
CA GLY A 59 -0.36 -5.98 13.56
C GLY A 59 0.10 -7.25 12.83
N GLY A 60 -0.63 -8.34 13.01
CA GLY A 60 -0.43 -9.57 12.23
C GLY A 60 -0.91 -9.43 10.77
N THR A 61 -0.64 -10.44 9.94
CA THR A 61 -0.99 -10.45 8.51
C THR A 61 -2.44 -10.00 8.23
N PRO A 62 -3.49 -10.48 8.92
CA PRO A 62 -4.86 -10.07 8.61
C PRO A 62 -5.11 -8.56 8.79
N VAL A 63 -4.53 -7.97 9.83
CA VAL A 63 -4.68 -6.54 10.14
C VAL A 63 -4.03 -5.68 9.06
N VAL A 64 -2.80 -6.01 8.67
CA VAL A 64 -2.07 -5.25 7.64
C VAL A 64 -2.73 -5.45 6.27
N ARG A 65 -3.23 -6.66 5.99
CA ARG A 65 -3.93 -6.97 4.75
C ARG A 65 -5.25 -6.19 4.61
N GLU A 66 -6.05 -6.14 5.67
CA GLU A 66 -7.26 -5.32 5.70
C GLU A 66 -6.91 -3.85 5.47
N ALA A 67 -5.90 -3.34 6.18
CA ALA A 67 -5.47 -1.95 6.08
C ALA A 67 -5.06 -1.55 4.66
N ILE A 68 -4.29 -2.35 3.93
CA ILE A 68 -3.88 -2.00 2.55
C ILE A 68 -5.06 -2.06 1.59
N THR A 69 -5.94 -3.06 1.71
CA THR A 69 -7.11 -3.18 0.82
C THR A 69 -8.16 -2.09 1.09
N ALA A 70 -8.21 -1.56 2.30
CA ALA A 70 -9.05 -0.43 2.69
C ALA A 70 -8.42 0.95 2.41
N GLY A 71 -7.18 1.01 1.88
CA GLY A 71 -6.47 2.26 1.63
C GLY A 71 -6.04 3.01 2.90
N GLN A 72 -5.91 2.32 4.02
CA GLN A 72 -5.45 2.90 5.30
C GLN A 72 -3.92 2.92 5.43
N ILE A 73 -3.24 2.13 4.59
CA ILE A 73 -1.79 2.09 4.37
C ILE A 73 -1.53 1.97 2.86
N ASP A 74 -0.36 2.40 2.40
CA ASP A 74 -0.02 2.45 0.97
C ASP A 74 1.03 1.40 0.57
N ILE A 75 1.94 1.06 1.48
CA ILE A 75 3.03 0.12 1.20
C ILE A 75 3.46 -0.62 2.47
N TYR A 76 3.75 -1.91 2.34
CA TYR A 76 4.33 -2.73 3.40
C TYR A 76 5.04 -3.97 2.81
N PRO A 77 5.96 -4.62 3.53
CA PRO A 77 6.57 -5.87 3.12
C PRO A 77 5.63 -7.07 3.35
N GLU A 78 5.38 -7.86 2.31
CA GLU A 78 4.58 -9.10 2.36
C GLU A 78 5.34 -10.29 1.74
N TYR A 79 4.95 -11.50 2.13
CA TYR A 79 5.55 -12.76 1.70
C TYR A 79 4.67 -13.43 0.65
N THR A 80 5.29 -13.86 -0.46
CA THR A 80 4.60 -14.41 -1.64
C THR A 80 3.68 -15.58 -1.31
N GLY A 81 4.11 -16.49 -0.43
CA GLY A 81 3.32 -17.64 -0.01
C GLY A 81 1.99 -17.29 0.68
N ASN A 82 1.85 -16.10 1.28
CA ASN A 82 0.58 -15.71 1.90
C ASN A 82 -0.54 -15.49 0.87
N ALA A 83 -0.21 -15.23 -0.39
CA ALA A 83 -1.20 -15.11 -1.47
C ALA A 83 -2.00 -16.42 -1.65
N ALA A 84 -1.42 -17.58 -1.31
CA ALA A 84 -2.12 -18.84 -1.27
C ALA A 84 -3.37 -18.79 -0.38
N PHE A 85 -3.28 -18.11 0.77
CA PHE A 85 -4.41 -17.96 1.70
C PHE A 85 -5.32 -16.79 1.30
N PHE A 86 -4.76 -15.68 0.82
CA PHE A 86 -5.55 -14.51 0.40
C PHE A 86 -6.53 -14.84 -0.72
N PHE A 87 -6.16 -15.77 -1.60
CA PHE A 87 -6.94 -16.14 -2.79
C PHE A 87 -7.48 -17.57 -2.75
N ASN A 88 -7.49 -18.21 -1.57
CA ASN A 88 -8.05 -19.55 -1.36
C ASN A 88 -7.46 -20.62 -2.32
N LYS A 89 -6.14 -20.66 -2.41
CA LYS A 89 -5.31 -21.54 -3.25
C LYS A 89 -4.24 -22.28 -2.44
N ALA A 90 -4.49 -22.54 -1.15
CA ALA A 90 -3.49 -23.10 -0.22
C ALA A 90 -2.86 -24.42 -0.70
N ASP A 91 -3.63 -25.26 -1.39
CA ASP A 91 -3.18 -26.59 -1.83
C ASP A 91 -2.45 -26.59 -3.19
N ASP A 92 -2.28 -25.43 -3.82
CA ASP A 92 -1.63 -25.34 -5.13
C ASP A 92 -0.10 -25.53 -4.99
N PRO A 93 0.51 -26.55 -5.61
CA PRO A 93 1.94 -26.79 -5.49
C PRO A 93 2.79 -25.67 -6.10
N LEU A 94 2.22 -24.74 -6.88
CA LEU A 94 2.94 -23.58 -7.42
C LEU A 94 3.61 -22.74 -6.34
N TRP A 95 3.05 -22.72 -5.11
CA TRP A 95 3.57 -21.91 -4.01
C TRP A 95 4.93 -22.39 -3.48
N ASN A 96 5.36 -23.61 -3.87
CA ASN A 96 6.67 -24.16 -3.51
C ASN A 96 7.81 -23.71 -4.45
N ASP A 97 7.48 -23.04 -5.55
CA ASP A 97 8.43 -22.46 -6.49
C ASP A 97 8.45 -20.94 -6.32
N ALA A 98 9.57 -20.39 -5.86
CA ALA A 98 9.66 -18.97 -5.49
C ALA A 98 9.31 -18.01 -6.63
N ALA A 99 9.70 -18.34 -7.87
CA ALA A 99 9.43 -17.50 -9.03
C ALA A 99 7.95 -17.56 -9.43
N LYS A 100 7.36 -18.77 -9.43
CA LYS A 100 5.93 -18.93 -9.73
C LYS A 100 5.04 -18.33 -8.65
N ALA A 101 5.40 -18.50 -7.37
CA ALA A 101 4.70 -17.91 -6.24
C ALA A 101 4.69 -16.38 -6.34
N TYR A 102 5.82 -15.76 -6.69
CA TYR A 102 5.89 -14.32 -6.90
C TYR A 102 4.99 -13.83 -8.04
N GLU A 103 5.10 -14.45 -9.22
CA GLU A 103 4.31 -14.02 -10.39
C GLU A 103 2.81 -14.23 -10.19
N GLU A 104 2.41 -15.34 -9.57
CA GLU A 104 1.00 -15.61 -9.26
C GLU A 104 0.46 -14.64 -8.20
N ALA A 105 1.20 -14.40 -7.10
CA ALA A 105 0.81 -13.43 -6.09
C ALA A 105 0.61 -12.02 -6.68
N LYS A 106 1.58 -11.58 -7.48
CA LYS A 106 1.55 -10.30 -8.19
C LYS A 106 0.32 -10.17 -9.10
N LYS A 107 0.05 -11.21 -9.89
CA LYS A 107 -1.10 -11.23 -10.80
C LYS A 107 -2.42 -11.16 -10.03
N LEU A 108 -2.63 -12.08 -9.08
CA LEU A 108 -3.89 -12.20 -8.34
C LEU A 108 -4.20 -10.90 -7.59
N ASP A 109 -3.20 -10.29 -6.97
CA ASP A 109 -3.40 -9.12 -6.13
C ASP A 109 -3.63 -7.84 -6.94
N TYR A 110 -3.00 -7.72 -8.09
CA TYR A 110 -3.29 -6.63 -9.02
C TYR A 110 -4.70 -6.77 -9.61
N ASP A 111 -5.07 -7.97 -10.04
CA ASP A 111 -6.37 -8.25 -10.65
C ASP A 111 -7.51 -7.97 -9.67
N ALA A 112 -7.40 -8.43 -8.42
CA ALA A 112 -8.42 -8.29 -7.38
C ALA A 112 -8.43 -6.91 -6.70
N ASN A 113 -7.25 -6.41 -6.27
CA ASN A 113 -7.15 -5.28 -5.33
C ASN A 113 -6.36 -4.10 -5.88
N LYS A 114 -5.80 -4.20 -7.10
CA LYS A 114 -4.91 -3.20 -7.70
C LYS A 114 -3.65 -2.95 -6.84
N ILE A 115 -3.24 -3.94 -6.06
CA ILE A 115 -2.00 -3.91 -5.28
C ILE A 115 -0.85 -4.40 -6.17
N VAL A 116 0.22 -3.61 -6.24
CA VAL A 116 1.40 -3.93 -7.04
C VAL A 116 2.48 -4.55 -6.16
N TRP A 117 2.88 -5.77 -6.51
CA TRP A 117 4.02 -6.43 -5.88
C TRP A 117 5.32 -5.98 -6.55
N LEU A 118 6.22 -5.38 -5.76
CA LEU A 118 7.55 -4.93 -6.21
C LEU A 118 8.55 -6.10 -6.29
N SER A 119 9.82 -5.81 -6.53
CA SER A 119 10.87 -6.82 -6.57
C SER A 119 10.96 -7.59 -5.24
N PRO A 120 10.90 -8.92 -5.23
CA PRO A 120 11.02 -9.70 -4.02
C PRO A 120 12.48 -9.81 -3.56
N ALA A 121 12.69 -10.00 -2.26
CA ALA A 121 14.01 -10.33 -1.73
C ALA A 121 14.43 -11.76 -2.13
N PRO A 122 15.73 -12.06 -2.32
CA PRO A 122 16.23 -13.40 -2.56
C PRO A 122 16.35 -14.20 -1.25
N ALA A 123 15.28 -14.26 -0.46
CA ALA A 123 15.21 -14.94 0.82
C ALA A 123 13.90 -15.75 0.94
N ASN A 124 13.95 -16.86 1.68
CA ASN A 124 12.78 -17.68 1.96
C ASN A 124 12.58 -17.80 3.48
N ASN A 125 11.72 -16.95 4.03
CA ASN A 125 11.34 -16.99 5.44
C ASN A 125 10.13 -17.95 5.60
N THR A 126 10.44 -19.23 5.78
CA THR A 126 9.44 -20.31 5.87
C THR A 126 9.56 -21.05 7.19
N TRP A 127 8.49 -21.73 7.60
CA TRP A 127 8.50 -22.62 8.75
C TRP A 127 9.16 -23.96 8.38
N ALA A 128 9.96 -24.51 9.30
CA ALA A 128 10.62 -25.81 9.15
C ALA A 128 9.70 -26.98 9.52
#